data_AF-A0AAD7C8S1-F1
#
_entry.id   AF-A0AAD7C8S1-F1
#
_cell.length_a   1.000
_cell.length_b   1.000
_cell.length_c   1.000
_cell.angle_alpha   90.00
_cell.angle_beta   90.00
_cell.angle_gamma   90.00
#
_symmetry.space_group_name_H-M   'P 1'
#
loop_
_entity.id
_entity.type
_entity.pdbx_description
1 polymer ?
#
loop_
_entity_poly.entity_id
_entity_poly.type
_entity_poly.pdbx_seq_one_letter_code
_entity_poly.pdbx_strand_id
1 'polypeptide(L)'
;MPPRTHVPGRKSQPRRPARRQPPPRPDRHTDRVGWNMWFETELALKYDSFKYGGPRIEDLPAAQWKCHTIQFQNLEIAGRTEELMKTESDVIELALKDIRFGSFEKHWGALSVERKREFALEALYRGSCACPADNLRLLCPELRIEGLIGDGEYNFINLLKRLMAHSPTGTRYIHDVFLFEHPYVSHEFRYSPMAPDLLKAWVRSNILYRNFCIVDTLLGLLDIYHRRPFIPTTECQKKDWAKHKMLCGKQDFDPQCANPIPA
;
A
#
# COMPACT_ATOMS: atom_id res chain seq x y z
N MET A 1 57.66 -3.58 -44.28
CA MET A 1 56.98 -4.32 -43.19
C MET A 1 56.91 -3.40 -41.99
N PRO A 2 55.72 -3.04 -41.48
CA PRO A 2 55.62 -2.13 -40.35
C PRO A 2 55.90 -2.87 -39.02
N PRO A 3 56.48 -2.18 -38.02
CA PRO A 3 56.85 -2.77 -36.74
C PRO A 3 55.61 -3.07 -35.88
N ARG A 4 55.58 -4.27 -35.28
CA ARG A 4 54.55 -4.68 -34.31
C ARG A 4 54.64 -3.81 -33.05
N THR A 5 53.62 -3.00 -32.83
CA THR A 5 53.40 -2.27 -31.57
C THR A 5 53.01 -3.25 -30.46
N HIS A 6 53.81 -3.28 -29.40
CA HIS A 6 53.57 -4.09 -28.22
C HIS A 6 52.42 -3.48 -27.41
N VAL A 7 51.28 -4.16 -27.33
CA VAL A 7 50.16 -3.73 -26.48
C VAL A 7 50.47 -4.11 -25.03
N PRO A 8 50.50 -3.15 -24.08
CA PRO A 8 50.77 -3.45 -22.68
C PRO A 8 49.63 -4.26 -22.06
N GLY A 9 50.00 -5.27 -21.27
CA GLY A 9 49.10 -6.24 -20.66
C GLY A 9 47.98 -5.59 -19.86
N ARG A 10 46.74 -5.94 -20.21
CA ARG A 10 45.51 -5.50 -19.55
C ARG A 10 45.53 -5.99 -18.09
N LYS A 11 45.82 -5.09 -17.15
CA LYS A 11 45.73 -5.38 -15.71
C LYS A 11 44.29 -5.83 -15.42
N SER A 12 44.13 -7.08 -14.99
CA SER A 12 42.84 -7.66 -14.61
C SER A 12 42.22 -6.82 -13.50
N GLN A 13 41.11 -6.14 -13.80
CA GLN A 13 40.37 -5.41 -12.77
C GLN A 13 39.85 -6.38 -11.70
N PRO A 14 39.91 -6.01 -10.41
CA PRO A 14 39.37 -6.84 -9.33
C PRO A 14 37.88 -7.10 -9.58
N ARG A 15 37.49 -8.38 -9.55
CA ARG A 15 36.09 -8.80 -9.67
C ARG A 15 35.29 -8.07 -8.59
N ARG A 16 34.31 -7.26 -9.00
CA ARG A 16 33.34 -6.66 -8.06
C ARG A 16 32.74 -7.78 -7.21
N PRO A 17 32.66 -7.62 -5.88
CA PRO A 17 32.03 -8.62 -5.03
C PRO A 17 30.61 -8.86 -5.53
N ALA A 18 30.21 -10.13 -5.60
CA ALA A 18 28.87 -10.51 -6.01
C ALA A 18 27.87 -9.75 -5.11
N ARG A 19 26.96 -8.98 -5.73
CA ARG A 19 25.87 -8.35 -5.00
C ARG A 19 25.10 -9.46 -4.30
N ARG A 20 25.15 -9.49 -2.97
CA ARG A 20 24.29 -10.38 -2.17
C ARG A 20 22.86 -10.07 -2.57
N GLN A 21 22.12 -11.08 -3.02
CA GLN A 21 20.69 -10.90 -3.27
C GLN A 21 20.02 -10.57 -1.92
N PRO A 22 19.08 -9.62 -1.91
CA PRO A 22 18.31 -9.36 -0.69
C PRO A 22 17.59 -10.65 -0.26
N PRO A 23 17.42 -10.87 1.06
CA PRO A 23 16.68 -12.03 1.54
C PRO A 23 15.27 -12.04 0.95
N PRO A 24 14.67 -13.23 0.74
CA PRO A 24 13.30 -13.33 0.26
C PRO A 24 12.35 -12.70 1.28
N ARG A 25 11.27 -12.09 0.77
CA ARG A 25 10.17 -11.57 1.59
C ARG A 25 9.53 -12.72 2.38
N PRO A 26 9.37 -12.61 3.71
CA PRO A 26 8.67 -13.63 4.50
C PRO A 26 7.21 -13.77 4.09
N ASP A 27 6.67 -14.98 4.24
CA ASP A 27 5.29 -15.31 3.92
C ASP A 27 4.36 -14.85 5.06
N ARG A 28 3.35 -14.04 4.76
CA ARG A 28 2.46 -13.45 5.76
C ARG A 28 1.50 -14.43 6.42
N HIS A 29 1.29 -15.62 5.85
CA HIS A 29 0.40 -16.63 6.42
C HIS A 29 1.14 -17.52 7.42
N THR A 30 2.47 -17.62 7.31
CA THR A 30 3.31 -18.50 8.14
C THR A 30 4.28 -17.74 9.06
N ASP A 31 4.73 -16.55 8.66
CA ASP A 31 5.64 -15.67 9.43
C ASP A 31 5.17 -14.21 9.36
N ARG A 32 4.09 -13.90 10.09
CA ARG A 32 3.51 -12.53 10.14
C ARG A 32 4.48 -11.50 10.70
N VAL A 33 5.27 -11.88 11.70
CA VAL A 33 6.20 -10.96 12.36
C VAL A 33 7.30 -10.59 11.38
N GLY A 34 7.95 -11.58 10.75
CA GLY A 34 8.96 -11.33 9.72
C GLY A 34 8.41 -10.57 8.52
N TRP A 35 7.20 -10.91 8.07
CA TRP A 35 6.51 -10.21 6.99
C TRP A 35 6.29 -8.73 7.32
N ASN A 36 5.80 -8.43 8.52
CA ASN A 36 5.61 -7.06 8.96
C ASN A 36 6.95 -6.31 9.06
N MET A 37 7.97 -6.91 9.67
CA MET A 37 9.30 -6.30 9.79
C MET A 37 9.90 -5.96 8.41
N TRP A 38 9.66 -6.79 7.39
CA TRP A 38 10.05 -6.48 6.02
C TRP A 38 9.37 -5.20 5.51
N PHE A 39 8.05 -5.06 5.70
CA PHE A 39 7.31 -3.85 5.31
C PHE A 39 7.77 -2.61 6.09
N GLU A 40 7.96 -2.71 7.40
CA GLU A 40 8.48 -1.61 8.23
C GLU A 40 9.84 -1.12 7.71
N THR A 41 10.72 -2.05 7.34
CA THR A 41 12.04 -1.74 6.79
C THR A 41 11.93 -1.02 5.45
N GLU A 42 11.10 -1.53 4.53
CA GLU A 42 10.91 -0.91 3.21
C GLU A 42 10.24 0.46 3.32
N LEU A 43 9.26 0.62 4.22
CA LEU A 43 8.63 1.90 4.51
C LEU A 43 9.63 2.89 5.10
N ALA A 44 10.50 2.45 6.02
CA ALA A 44 11.56 3.29 6.58
C ALA A 44 12.55 3.74 5.50
N LEU A 45 13.02 2.81 4.67
CA LEU A 45 13.90 3.12 3.55
C LEU A 45 13.27 4.13 2.59
N LYS A 46 11.97 3.96 2.28
CA LYS A 46 11.25 4.83 1.36
C LYS A 46 10.95 6.22 1.94
N TYR A 47 10.44 6.28 3.17
CA TYR A 47 9.85 7.50 3.74
C TYR A 47 10.75 8.23 4.73
N ASP A 48 11.63 7.54 5.47
CA ASP A 48 12.54 8.22 6.42
C ASP A 48 13.70 8.91 5.68
N SER A 49 14.06 8.38 4.50
CA SER A 49 15.05 9.00 3.60
C SER A 49 14.43 9.93 2.56
N PHE A 50 13.12 10.18 2.66
CA PHE A 50 12.36 10.90 1.63
C PHE A 50 12.83 12.34 1.48
N LYS A 51 13.19 12.71 0.25
CA LYS A 51 13.67 14.05 -0.08
C LYS A 51 12.56 14.87 -0.71
N TYR A 52 12.05 15.84 0.03
CA TYR A 52 11.21 16.90 -0.50
C TYR A 52 12.01 17.68 -1.56
N GLY A 53 11.71 17.43 -2.83
CA GLY A 53 12.39 18.02 -3.99
C GLY A 53 12.75 17.06 -5.12
N GLY A 54 12.47 15.75 -4.99
CA GLY A 54 12.68 14.78 -6.07
C GLY A 54 11.92 15.10 -7.37
N PRO A 55 12.20 14.43 -8.49
CA PRO A 55 11.46 14.64 -9.75
C PRO A 55 9.95 14.40 -9.58
N ARG A 56 9.12 14.99 -10.45
CA ARG A 56 7.69 14.66 -10.52
C ARG A 56 7.52 13.30 -11.19
N ILE A 57 6.35 12.68 -11.02
CA ILE A 57 6.08 11.36 -11.62
C ILE A 57 6.19 11.39 -13.14
N GLU A 58 5.76 12.48 -13.78
CA GLU A 58 5.90 12.67 -15.23
C GLU A 58 7.36 12.73 -15.72
N ASP A 59 8.29 13.13 -14.84
CA ASP A 59 9.72 13.23 -15.16
C ASP A 59 10.47 11.90 -14.96
N LEU A 60 9.83 10.90 -14.33
CA LEU A 60 10.45 9.62 -14.06
C LEU A 60 10.58 8.79 -15.37
N PRO A 61 11.77 8.21 -15.63
CA PRO A 61 12.01 7.47 -16.87
C PRO A 61 11.19 6.18 -16.98
N ALA A 62 10.73 5.62 -15.87
CA ALA A 62 9.87 4.44 -15.83
C ALA A 62 8.40 4.85 -15.79
N ALA A 63 7.71 4.75 -16.92
CA ALA A 63 6.33 5.17 -17.04
C ALA A 63 5.36 4.01 -16.76
N GLN A 64 5.36 3.47 -15.53
CA GLN A 64 4.39 2.44 -15.12
C GLN A 64 2.94 2.85 -15.40
N TRP A 65 2.66 4.15 -15.35
CA TRP A 65 1.36 4.72 -15.69
C TRP A 65 0.98 4.61 -17.17
N LYS A 66 1.94 4.31 -18.07
CA LYS A 66 1.70 4.05 -19.50
C LYS A 66 1.40 2.58 -19.81
N CYS A 67 1.47 1.67 -18.83
CA CYS A 67 1.25 0.24 -19.05
C CYS A 67 -0.23 -0.11 -19.31
N HIS A 68 -1.16 0.82 -19.08
CA HIS A 68 -2.59 0.60 -19.24
C HIS A 68 -3.24 1.76 -20.00
N THR A 69 -4.43 1.50 -20.56
CA THR A 69 -5.24 2.53 -21.21
C THR A 69 -5.98 3.38 -20.17
N ILE A 70 -6.44 4.57 -20.58
CA ILE A 70 -7.25 5.42 -19.70
C ILE A 70 -8.60 4.78 -19.38
N GLN A 71 -9.18 4.03 -20.33
CA GLN A 71 -10.42 3.28 -20.12
C GLN A 71 -10.25 2.22 -19.02
N PHE A 72 -9.14 1.49 -19.03
CA PHE A 72 -8.82 0.53 -17.97
C PHE A 72 -8.70 1.21 -16.60
N GLN A 73 -7.95 2.32 -16.52
CA GLN A 73 -7.79 3.06 -15.27
C GLN A 73 -9.13 3.57 -14.73
N ASN A 74 -9.99 4.12 -15.59
CA ASN A 74 -11.29 4.63 -15.18
C ASN A 74 -12.23 3.52 -14.68
N LEU A 75 -12.20 2.35 -15.31
CA LEU A 75 -12.98 1.19 -14.85
C LEU A 75 -12.48 0.68 -13.49
N GLU A 76 -11.17 0.54 -13.31
CA GLU A 76 -10.60 0.19 -12.00
C GLU A 76 -10.98 1.24 -10.94
N ILE A 77 -10.83 2.54 -11.24
CA ILE A 77 -11.20 3.62 -10.32
C ILE A 77 -12.67 3.52 -9.92
N ALA A 78 -13.59 3.30 -10.87
CA ALA A 78 -15.01 3.20 -10.59
C ALA A 78 -15.33 2.01 -9.67
N GLY A 79 -14.87 0.81 -10.03
CA GLY A 79 -15.13 -0.39 -9.22
C GLY A 79 -14.50 -0.30 -7.82
N ARG A 80 -13.29 0.27 -7.72
CA ARG A 80 -12.60 0.48 -6.44
C ARG A 80 -13.30 1.53 -5.59
N THR A 81 -13.80 2.60 -6.19
CA THR A 81 -14.54 3.64 -5.47
C THR A 81 -15.77 3.03 -4.79
N GLU A 82 -16.55 2.23 -5.52
CA GLU A 82 -17.75 1.56 -4.98
C GLU A 82 -17.42 0.61 -3.81
N GLU A 83 -16.43 -0.26 -4.01
CA GLU A 83 -16.00 -1.23 -2.98
C GLU A 83 -15.45 -0.52 -1.73
N LEU A 84 -14.74 0.59 -1.91
CA LEU A 84 -14.20 1.38 -0.81
C LEU A 84 -15.30 2.08 -0.03
N MET A 85 -16.25 2.72 -0.70
CA MET A 85 -17.38 3.41 -0.05
C MET A 85 -18.21 2.44 0.80
N LYS A 86 -18.39 1.22 0.32
CA LYS A 86 -19.06 0.17 1.11
C LYS A 86 -18.27 -0.15 2.37
N THR A 87 -16.98 -0.41 2.23
CA THR A 87 -16.10 -0.77 3.36
C THR A 87 -15.98 0.39 4.36
N GLU A 88 -15.85 1.63 3.88
CA GLU A 88 -15.87 2.84 4.72
C GLU A 88 -17.18 2.95 5.50
N SER A 89 -18.33 2.70 4.86
CA SER A 89 -19.63 2.72 5.53
C SER A 89 -19.69 1.69 6.66
N ASP A 90 -19.18 0.48 6.42
CA ASP A 90 -19.13 -0.58 7.44
C ASP A 90 -18.22 -0.17 8.61
N VAL A 91 -17.04 0.38 8.34
CA VAL A 91 -16.12 0.87 9.38
C VAL A 91 -16.76 2.00 10.18
N ILE A 92 -17.41 2.96 9.52
CA ILE A 92 -18.07 4.10 10.20
C ILE A 92 -19.24 3.62 11.06
N GLU A 93 -20.08 2.70 10.58
CA GLU A 93 -21.21 2.15 11.33
C GLU A 93 -20.72 1.48 12.64
N LEU A 94 -19.64 0.69 12.55
CA LEU A 94 -19.02 0.06 13.72
C LEU A 94 -18.37 1.09 14.65
N ALA A 95 -17.53 1.96 14.10
CA ALA A 95 -16.78 2.95 14.87
C ALA A 95 -17.70 3.94 15.58
N LEU A 96 -18.81 4.37 14.97
CA LEU A 96 -19.80 5.22 15.64
C LEU A 96 -20.40 4.53 16.86
N LYS A 97 -20.78 3.26 16.74
CA LYS A 97 -21.31 2.48 17.87
C LYS A 97 -20.30 2.38 19.02
N ASP A 98 -19.03 2.20 18.69
CA ASP A 98 -18.01 1.82 19.68
C ASP A 98 -17.21 3.00 20.26
N ILE A 99 -16.94 4.03 19.46
CA ILE A 99 -16.20 5.23 19.86
C ILE A 99 -17.15 6.28 20.42
N ARG A 100 -18.23 6.60 19.69
CA ARG A 100 -19.14 7.68 20.11
C ARG A 100 -20.06 7.27 21.24
N PHE A 101 -20.53 6.02 21.21
CA PHE A 101 -21.50 5.50 22.17
C PHE A 101 -20.96 4.37 23.04
N GLY A 102 -19.73 3.91 22.80
CA GLY A 102 -19.13 2.78 23.48
C GLY A 102 -17.91 3.16 24.33
N SER A 103 -17.17 2.13 24.76
CA SER A 103 -15.97 2.26 25.60
C SER A 103 -14.69 1.93 24.85
N PHE A 104 -14.71 1.90 23.51
CA PHE A 104 -13.59 1.42 22.71
C PHE A 104 -12.30 2.21 22.96
N GLU A 105 -12.35 3.54 22.94
CA GLU A 105 -11.16 4.37 23.18
C GLU A 105 -10.57 4.13 24.57
N LYS A 106 -11.43 4.00 25.60
CA LYS A 106 -11.00 3.67 26.97
C LYS A 106 -10.40 2.26 27.05
N HIS A 107 -11.02 1.26 26.43
CA HIS A 107 -10.52 -0.11 26.40
C HIS A 107 -9.18 -0.19 25.67
N TRP A 108 -9.09 0.44 24.49
CA TRP A 108 -7.85 0.56 23.72
C TRP A 108 -6.76 1.22 24.56
N GLY A 109 -7.05 2.34 25.22
CA GLY A 109 -6.12 3.04 26.10
C GLY A 109 -5.61 2.18 27.26
N ALA A 110 -6.44 1.27 27.78
CA ALA A 110 -6.09 0.37 28.89
C ALA A 110 -5.29 -0.88 28.47
N LEU A 111 -5.18 -1.18 27.17
CA LEU A 111 -4.37 -2.30 26.70
C LEU A 111 -2.87 -2.03 26.91
N SER A 112 -2.12 -3.09 27.25
CA SER A 112 -0.66 -3.01 27.23
C SER A 112 -0.13 -2.75 25.81
N VAL A 113 1.09 -2.23 25.72
CA VAL A 113 1.74 -1.96 24.44
C VAL A 113 1.87 -3.24 23.61
N GLU A 114 2.22 -4.35 24.24
CA GLU A 114 2.36 -5.67 23.60
C GLU A 114 1.02 -6.11 23.00
N ARG A 115 -0.08 -5.94 23.74
CA ARG A 115 -1.40 -6.33 23.25
C ARG A 115 -1.86 -5.43 22.10
N LYS A 116 -1.55 -4.14 22.14
CA LYS A 116 -1.79 -3.22 21.02
C LYS A 116 -0.98 -3.63 19.79
N ARG A 117 0.29 -4.04 19.96
CA ARG A 117 1.14 -4.54 18.86
C ARG A 117 0.56 -5.79 18.21
N GLU A 118 0.09 -6.75 18.99
CA GLU A 118 -0.56 -7.96 18.47
C GLU A 118 -1.82 -7.61 17.66
N PHE A 119 -2.64 -6.70 18.19
CA PHE A 119 -3.84 -6.20 17.52
C PHE A 119 -3.51 -5.50 16.21
N ALA A 120 -2.54 -4.58 16.21
CA ALA A 120 -2.09 -3.89 15.02
C ALA A 120 -1.52 -4.87 13.97
N LEU A 121 -0.70 -5.82 14.38
CA LEU A 121 -0.12 -6.82 13.48
C LEU A 121 -1.20 -7.67 12.80
N GLU A 122 -2.17 -8.17 13.57
CA GLU A 122 -3.29 -8.94 13.02
C GLU A 122 -4.17 -8.07 12.11
N ALA A 123 -4.42 -6.81 12.46
CA ALA A 123 -5.21 -5.90 11.63
C ALA A 123 -4.52 -5.60 10.29
N LEU A 124 -3.20 -5.37 10.31
CA LEU A 124 -2.39 -5.17 9.12
C LEU A 124 -2.40 -6.40 8.21
N TYR A 125 -2.32 -7.59 8.81
CA TYR A 125 -2.45 -8.85 8.08
C TYR A 125 -3.83 -8.99 7.42
N ARG A 126 -4.92 -8.75 8.17
CA ARG A 126 -6.29 -8.79 7.65
C ARG A 126 -6.49 -7.79 6.51
N GLY A 127 -6.07 -6.55 6.73
CA GLY A 127 -6.13 -5.48 5.73
C GLY A 127 -5.39 -5.85 4.45
N SER A 128 -4.16 -6.37 4.59
CA SER A 128 -3.36 -6.78 3.44
C SER A 128 -3.95 -7.99 2.69
N CYS A 129 -4.69 -8.86 3.39
CA CYS A 129 -5.38 -10.00 2.79
C CYS A 129 -6.67 -9.60 2.05
N ALA A 130 -7.34 -8.53 2.51
CA ALA A 130 -8.50 -7.95 1.83
C ALA A 130 -8.09 -7.12 0.61
N CYS A 131 -6.95 -6.44 0.68
CA CYS A 131 -6.47 -5.58 -0.38
C CYS A 131 -6.15 -6.31 -1.70
N PRO A 132 -6.34 -5.65 -2.87
CA PRO A 132 -6.10 -6.27 -4.18
C PRO A 132 -4.66 -6.77 -4.41
N ALA A 133 -3.70 -6.15 -3.72
CA ALA A 133 -2.28 -6.50 -3.76
C ALA A 133 -1.55 -6.14 -2.46
N ASP A 134 -0.76 -7.08 -1.95
CA ASP A 134 -0.02 -6.96 -0.68
C ASP A 134 0.99 -5.79 -0.67
N ASN A 135 1.67 -5.55 -1.78
CA ASN A 135 2.69 -4.49 -1.89
C ASN A 135 2.12 -3.07 -1.78
N LEU A 136 0.79 -2.89 -1.86
CA LEU A 136 0.16 -1.58 -1.75
C LEU A 136 0.36 -0.95 -0.37
N ARG A 137 0.66 -1.76 0.65
CA ARG A 137 1.05 -1.25 1.97
C ARG A 137 2.31 -0.38 1.92
N LEU A 138 3.20 -0.54 0.93
CA LEU A 138 4.35 0.36 0.72
C LEU A 138 3.96 1.80 0.31
N LEU A 139 2.68 2.04 0.01
CA LEU A 139 2.13 3.37 -0.22
C LEU A 139 1.60 4.01 1.07
N CYS A 140 1.58 3.28 2.19
CA CYS A 140 0.89 3.66 3.42
C CYS A 140 1.90 3.92 4.56
N PRO A 141 2.54 5.10 4.62
CA PRO A 141 3.47 5.43 5.71
C PRO A 141 2.80 5.43 7.10
N GLU A 142 1.47 5.52 7.17
CA GLU A 142 0.66 5.49 8.39
C GLU A 142 0.62 4.09 9.00
N LEU A 143 0.75 3.05 8.17
CA LEU A 143 0.49 1.66 8.55
C LEU A 143 1.76 0.98 9.08
N ARG A 144 2.48 1.69 9.96
CA ARG A 144 3.55 1.16 10.81
C ARG A 144 2.97 0.81 12.18
N ILE A 145 3.38 -0.30 12.79
CA ILE A 145 2.87 -0.72 14.11
C ILE A 145 3.03 0.41 15.14
N GLU A 146 4.21 1.02 15.23
CA GLU A 146 4.47 2.10 16.18
C GLU A 146 3.62 3.35 15.89
N GLY A 147 3.32 3.62 14.61
CA GLY A 147 2.41 4.69 14.22
C GLY A 147 0.97 4.41 14.67
N LEU A 148 0.49 3.18 14.45
CA LEU A 148 -0.88 2.76 14.76
C LEU A 148 -1.18 2.72 16.26
N ILE A 149 -0.21 2.31 17.09
CA ILE A 149 -0.43 2.14 18.54
C ILE A 149 -0.02 3.35 19.39
N GLY A 150 0.74 4.28 18.81
CA GLY A 150 1.25 5.47 19.50
C GLY A 150 0.20 6.57 19.67
N ASP A 151 0.67 7.77 20.02
CA ASP A 151 -0.18 8.94 20.29
C ASP A 151 -0.19 9.95 19.12
N GLY A 152 0.40 9.59 17.99
CA GLY A 152 0.55 10.47 16.82
C GLY A 152 -0.75 10.69 16.04
N GLU A 153 -0.68 11.59 15.05
CA GLU A 153 -1.81 11.94 14.18
C GLU A 153 -2.39 10.74 13.41
N TYR A 154 -1.54 9.76 13.11
CA TYR A 154 -1.87 8.55 12.35
C TYR A 154 -2.09 7.32 13.23
N ASN A 155 -2.27 7.50 14.54
CA ASN A 155 -2.68 6.39 15.39
C ASN A 155 -4.08 5.92 15.03
N PHE A 156 -4.40 4.69 15.43
CA PHE A 156 -5.64 4.03 15.07
C PHE A 156 -6.90 4.84 15.42
N ILE A 157 -6.96 5.37 16.64
CA ILE A 157 -8.11 6.14 17.14
C ILE A 157 -8.31 7.40 16.30
N ASN A 158 -7.22 8.09 15.98
CA ASN A 158 -7.26 9.30 15.19
C ASN A 158 -7.67 9.03 13.73
N LEU A 159 -7.20 7.93 13.13
CA LEU A 159 -7.63 7.50 11.80
C LEU A 159 -9.13 7.19 11.76
N LEU A 160 -9.66 6.46 12.75
CA LEU A 160 -11.11 6.22 12.85
C LEU A 160 -11.90 7.51 13.03
N LYS A 161 -11.48 8.40 13.93
CA LYS A 161 -12.15 9.69 14.15
C LYS A 161 -12.22 10.54 12.87
N ARG A 162 -11.15 10.54 12.07
CA ARG A 162 -11.12 11.21 10.75
C ARG A 162 -12.15 10.62 9.79
N LEU A 163 -12.17 9.29 9.68
CA LEU A 163 -13.13 8.60 8.82
C LEU A 163 -14.57 8.85 9.27
N MET A 164 -14.84 8.82 10.58
CA MET A 164 -16.16 9.12 11.13
C MET A 164 -16.60 10.57 10.88
N ALA A 165 -15.66 11.53 10.87
CA ALA A 165 -15.96 12.93 10.58
C ALA A 165 -16.42 13.13 9.12
N HIS A 166 -16.05 12.23 8.22
CA HIS A 166 -16.50 12.23 6.82
C HIS A 166 -18.00 11.91 6.68
N SER A 167 -18.53 11.04 7.54
CA SER A 167 -19.97 10.70 7.58
C SER A 167 -20.47 10.67 9.03
N PRO A 168 -20.68 11.85 9.65
CA PRO A 168 -20.97 11.95 11.09
C PRO A 168 -22.35 11.39 11.47
N THR A 169 -23.24 11.22 10.50
CA THR A 169 -24.59 10.67 10.65
C THR A 169 -24.62 9.15 10.56
N GLY A 170 -23.56 8.50 10.07
CA GLY A 170 -23.51 7.04 9.91
C GLY A 170 -24.54 6.50 8.91
N THR A 171 -25.02 7.33 7.99
CA THR A 171 -25.89 6.85 6.91
C THR A 171 -25.11 5.91 6.01
N ARG A 172 -25.68 4.75 5.67
CA ARG A 172 -25.08 3.73 4.78
C ARG A 172 -24.76 4.20 3.36
N TYR A 173 -25.02 5.46 3.06
CA TYR A 173 -24.83 6.08 1.77
C TYR A 173 -23.81 7.20 1.94
N ILE A 174 -22.55 6.82 2.09
CA ILE A 174 -21.46 7.77 1.85
C ILE A 174 -21.54 8.12 0.36
N HIS A 175 -21.49 9.41 0.01
CA HIS A 175 -21.60 9.86 -1.38
C HIS A 175 -20.24 9.98 -2.08
N ASP A 176 -19.15 10.12 -1.31
CA ASP A 176 -17.79 10.28 -1.80
C ASP A 176 -16.80 9.48 -0.93
N VAL A 177 -15.69 9.00 -1.49
CA VAL A 177 -14.64 8.32 -0.71
C VAL A 177 -13.89 9.32 0.19
N PHE A 178 -13.66 8.95 1.45
CA PHE A 178 -12.72 9.71 2.30
C PHE A 178 -11.28 9.42 1.89
N LEU A 179 -10.46 10.45 1.64
CA LEU A 179 -9.07 10.24 1.27
C LEU A 179 -8.16 10.63 2.43
N PHE A 180 -7.48 9.65 3.02
CA PHE A 180 -6.49 9.93 4.06
C PHE A 180 -5.33 10.73 3.45
N GLU A 181 -5.09 11.95 3.91
CA GLU A 181 -3.95 12.75 3.46
C GLU A 181 -2.66 12.42 4.22
N HIS A 182 -1.53 12.47 3.53
CA HIS A 182 -0.22 12.35 4.14
C HIS A 182 0.82 13.17 3.37
N PRO A 183 1.63 14.02 4.03
CA PRO A 183 2.58 14.92 3.36
C PRO A 183 3.50 14.21 2.36
N TYR A 184 4.11 13.07 2.73
CA TYR A 184 4.93 12.28 1.81
C TYR A 184 4.16 11.79 0.59
N VAL A 185 2.93 11.32 0.75
CA VAL A 185 2.10 10.78 -0.33
C VAL A 185 1.68 11.89 -1.27
N SER A 186 1.23 13.03 -0.74
CA SER A 186 0.91 14.22 -1.54
C SER A 186 2.11 14.70 -2.37
N HIS A 187 3.32 14.59 -1.80
CA HIS A 187 4.55 14.95 -2.50
C HIS A 187 5.00 13.88 -3.51
N GLU A 188 4.92 12.60 -3.15
CA GLU A 188 5.26 11.46 -4.01
C GLU A 188 4.38 11.45 -5.26
N PHE A 189 3.08 11.70 -5.09
CA PHE A 189 2.09 11.66 -6.15
C PHE A 189 1.83 12.99 -6.86
N ARG A 190 2.71 13.97 -6.70
CA ARG A 190 2.53 15.28 -7.36
C ARG A 190 2.85 15.22 -8.85
N TYR A 191 2.01 15.88 -9.63
CA TYR A 191 2.10 16.01 -11.08
C TYR A 191 1.78 17.45 -11.50
N SER A 192 2.17 17.87 -12.72
CA SER A 192 1.81 19.20 -13.22
C SER A 192 0.31 19.33 -13.51
N PRO A 193 -0.28 20.53 -13.45
CA PRO A 193 -1.65 20.75 -13.91
C PRO A 193 -1.91 20.24 -15.35
N MET A 194 -0.87 20.29 -16.20
CA MET A 194 -0.89 19.85 -17.60
C MET A 194 -0.55 18.38 -17.80
N ALA A 195 -0.43 17.59 -16.73
CA ALA A 195 -0.16 16.16 -16.80
C ALA A 195 -1.23 15.44 -17.65
N PRO A 196 -0.85 14.40 -18.43
CA PRO A 196 -1.80 13.61 -19.20
C PRO A 196 -2.89 13.01 -18.32
N ASP A 197 -4.12 12.93 -18.83
CA ASP A 197 -5.24 12.37 -18.06
C ASP A 197 -5.00 10.92 -17.63
N LEU A 198 -4.25 10.15 -18.43
CA LEU A 198 -3.82 8.81 -18.06
C LEU A 198 -2.97 8.80 -16.78
N LEU A 199 -2.04 9.76 -16.63
CA LEU A 199 -1.21 9.89 -15.43
C LEU A 199 -2.09 10.29 -14.23
N LYS A 200 -3.02 11.24 -14.42
CA LYS A 200 -3.96 11.65 -13.36
C LYS A 200 -4.81 10.48 -12.87
N ALA A 201 -5.35 9.68 -13.80
CA ALA A 201 -6.12 8.48 -13.49
C ALA A 201 -5.29 7.41 -12.77
N TRP A 202 -4.05 7.17 -13.22
CA TRP A 202 -3.14 6.26 -12.53
C TRP A 202 -2.79 6.72 -11.11
N VAL A 203 -2.53 8.01 -10.90
CA VAL A 203 -2.28 8.56 -9.56
C VAL A 203 -3.51 8.40 -8.68
N ARG A 204 -4.70 8.72 -9.20
CA ARG A 204 -5.97 8.53 -8.48
C ARG A 204 -6.18 7.08 -8.08
N SER A 205 -5.90 6.14 -8.97
CA SER A 205 -5.97 4.70 -8.70
C SER A 205 -5.03 4.29 -7.55
N ASN A 206 -3.78 4.75 -7.54
CA ASN A 206 -2.83 4.48 -6.44
C ASN A 206 -3.28 5.07 -5.11
N ILE A 207 -3.84 6.29 -5.11
CA ILE A 207 -4.41 6.90 -3.90
C ILE A 207 -5.57 6.07 -3.37
N LEU A 208 -6.45 5.57 -4.24
CA LEU A 208 -7.56 4.70 -3.84
C LEU A 208 -7.04 3.38 -3.26
N TYR A 209 -6.07 2.74 -3.89
CA TYR A 209 -5.46 1.51 -3.36
C TYR A 209 -4.80 1.70 -1.99
N ARG A 210 -4.14 2.84 -1.78
CA ARG A 210 -3.62 3.22 -0.46
C ARG A 210 -4.76 3.36 0.54
N ASN A 211 -5.84 4.04 0.16
CA ASN A 211 -6.99 4.25 1.03
C ASN A 211 -7.67 2.93 1.43
N PHE A 212 -7.80 2.00 0.50
CA PHE A 212 -8.21 0.62 0.77
C PHE A 212 -7.39 -0.04 1.87
N CYS A 213 -6.06 0.00 1.76
CA CYS A 213 -5.17 -0.59 2.77
C CYS A 213 -5.43 -0.02 4.15
N ILE A 214 -5.66 1.28 4.24
CA ILE A 214 -5.96 1.95 5.51
C ILE A 214 -7.33 1.49 6.02
N VAL A 215 -8.40 1.65 5.22
CA VAL A 215 -9.78 1.33 5.63
C VAL A 215 -9.95 -0.15 5.98
N ASP A 216 -9.39 -1.08 5.20
CA ASP A 216 -9.44 -2.51 5.51
C ASP A 216 -8.64 -2.87 6.77
N THR A 217 -7.52 -2.20 7.03
CA THR A 217 -6.79 -2.34 8.30
C THR A 217 -7.65 -1.83 9.46
N LEU A 218 -8.37 -0.72 9.26
CA LEU A 218 -9.28 -0.17 10.27
C LEU A 218 -10.41 -1.14 10.60
N LEU A 219 -11.05 -1.71 9.57
CA LEU A 219 -12.06 -2.75 9.71
C LEU A 219 -11.49 -3.98 10.43
N GLY A 220 -10.31 -4.44 10.02
CA GLY A 220 -9.63 -5.58 10.61
C GLY A 220 -9.43 -5.43 12.12
N LEU A 221 -9.06 -4.24 12.60
CA LEU A 221 -8.92 -3.99 14.03
C LEU A 221 -10.26 -4.01 14.78
N LEU A 222 -11.28 -3.37 14.22
CA LEU A 222 -12.63 -3.38 14.81
C LEU A 222 -13.16 -4.82 14.89
N ASP A 223 -12.95 -5.62 13.85
CA ASP A 223 -13.33 -7.02 13.84
C ASP A 223 -12.58 -7.84 14.92
N ILE A 224 -11.28 -7.60 15.12
CA ILE A 224 -10.53 -8.24 16.22
C ILE A 224 -11.13 -7.85 17.57
N TYR A 225 -11.42 -6.57 17.78
CA TYR A 225 -12.02 -6.08 19.01
C TYR A 225 -13.38 -6.73 19.29
N HIS A 226 -14.20 -6.90 18.26
CA HIS A 226 -15.50 -7.60 18.33
C HIS A 226 -15.40 -9.12 18.30
N ARG A 227 -14.18 -9.67 18.29
CA ARG A 227 -13.91 -11.12 18.18
C ARG A 227 -14.58 -11.74 16.96
N ARG A 228 -14.71 -10.99 15.87
CA ARG A 228 -15.24 -11.49 14.61
C ARG A 228 -14.20 -12.37 13.93
N PRO A 229 -14.61 -13.56 13.46
CA PRO A 229 -13.69 -14.45 12.77
C PRO A 229 -13.24 -13.80 11.46
N PHE A 230 -11.96 -13.97 11.15
CA PHE A 230 -11.43 -13.59 9.84
C PHE A 230 -11.21 -14.85 9.02
N ILE A 231 -11.85 -14.91 7.86
CA ILE A 231 -11.67 -15.99 6.88
C ILE A 231 -10.95 -15.37 5.69
N PRO A 232 -9.63 -15.59 5.51
CA PRO A 232 -8.92 -15.12 4.34
C PRO A 232 -9.60 -15.69 3.08
N THR A 233 -9.77 -14.88 2.04
CA THR A 233 -10.37 -15.38 0.80
C THR A 233 -9.49 -16.49 0.22
N THR A 234 -10.10 -17.50 -0.40
CA THR A 234 -9.36 -18.56 -1.10
C THR A 234 -8.47 -17.99 -2.20
N GLU A 235 -8.85 -16.84 -2.77
CA GLU A 235 -8.01 -16.08 -3.68
C GLU A 235 -6.79 -15.46 -3.01
N CYS A 236 -6.92 -14.87 -1.81
CA CYS A 236 -5.81 -14.33 -1.03
C CYS A 236 -4.75 -15.42 -0.79
N GLN A 237 -5.18 -16.62 -0.38
CA GLN A 237 -4.29 -17.76 -0.15
C GLN A 237 -3.59 -18.25 -1.43
N LYS A 238 -4.25 -18.18 -2.59
CA LYS A 238 -3.69 -18.62 -3.88
C LYS A 238 -2.80 -17.56 -4.56
N LYS A 239 -3.05 -16.27 -4.33
CA LYS A 239 -2.44 -15.14 -5.07
C LYS A 239 -1.05 -14.75 -4.61
N ASP A 240 -0.60 -15.17 -3.42
CA ASP A 240 0.61 -14.62 -2.78
C ASP A 240 1.91 -14.88 -3.57
N TRP A 241 2.00 -15.99 -4.31
CA TRP A 241 3.19 -16.30 -5.13
C TRP A 241 3.09 -15.83 -6.59
N ALA A 242 1.91 -15.92 -7.21
CA ALA A 242 1.74 -15.61 -8.63
C ALA A 242 1.73 -14.09 -8.92
N LYS A 243 1.10 -13.28 -8.04
CA LYS A 243 0.96 -11.83 -8.25
C LYS A 243 2.22 -11.03 -7.92
N HIS A 244 3.05 -11.49 -6.98
CA HIS A 244 4.33 -10.86 -6.66
C HIS A 244 5.24 -10.76 -7.91
N LYS A 245 5.25 -11.80 -8.76
CA LYS A 245 6.02 -11.80 -10.02
C LYS A 245 5.54 -10.78 -11.04
N MET A 246 4.23 -10.49 -11.12
CA MET A 246 3.68 -9.54 -12.08
C MET A 246 3.91 -8.08 -11.65
N LEU A 247 3.75 -7.76 -10.36
CA LEU A 247 3.79 -6.37 -9.87
C LEU A 247 5.20 -5.84 -9.58
N CYS A 248 6.20 -6.70 -9.32
CA CYS A 248 7.57 -6.24 -9.04
C CYS A 248 8.40 -5.90 -10.29
N GLY A 249 7.80 -5.89 -11.49
CA GLY A 249 8.49 -5.56 -12.73
C GLY A 249 9.60 -6.55 -13.11
N LYS A 250 9.59 -7.76 -12.53
CA LYS A 250 10.49 -8.87 -12.92
C LYS A 250 9.84 -9.82 -13.94
N GLN A 251 9.02 -9.28 -14.83
CA GLN A 251 8.84 -9.91 -16.13
C GLN A 251 9.70 -9.12 -17.10
N ASP A 252 10.59 -9.82 -17.82
CA ASP A 252 11.08 -9.31 -19.09
C ASP A 252 9.83 -8.88 -19.89
N PHE A 253 9.81 -7.65 -20.36
CA PHE A 253 8.71 -7.10 -21.15
C PHE A 253 8.38 -8.08 -22.28
N ASP A 254 7.18 -8.68 -22.27
CA ASP A 254 6.67 -9.50 -23.36
C ASP A 254 5.92 -8.58 -24.34
N PRO A 255 6.49 -8.30 -25.52
CA PRO A 255 5.86 -7.43 -26.51
C PRO A 255 4.54 -8.01 -27.05
N GLN A 256 4.27 -9.31 -26.88
CA GLN A 256 3.08 -9.96 -27.41
C GLN A 256 1.82 -9.68 -26.59
N CYS A 257 1.95 -9.29 -25.32
CA CYS A 257 0.82 -8.87 -24.49
C CYS A 257 0.26 -7.48 -24.85
N ALA A 258 0.91 -6.74 -25.77
CA ALA A 258 0.45 -5.46 -26.27
C ALA A 258 -0.39 -5.56 -27.56
N ASN A 259 -0.65 -6.76 -28.08
CA ASN A 259 -1.48 -6.90 -29.26
C ASN A 259 -2.96 -6.63 -28.91
N PRO A 260 -3.66 -5.75 -29.65
CA PRO A 260 -5.08 -5.55 -29.47
C PRO A 260 -5.80 -6.88 -29.75
N ILE A 261 -6.79 -7.18 -28.90
CA ILE A 261 -7.73 -8.27 -29.14
C ILE A 261 -8.32 -8.04 -30.55
N PRO A 262 -8.24 -9.03 -31.47
CA PRO A 262 -8.85 -8.88 -32.78
C PRO A 262 -10.35 -8.65 -32.63
N ALA A 263 -10.90 -7.79 -33.49
CA ALA A 263 -12.29 -7.36 -33.49
C ALA A 263 -13.29 -8.54 -33.58
#